data_AF-A0AAV3JCH2-F1
#
_entry.id   AF-A0AAV3JCH2-F1
#
_cell.length_a   1.000
_cell.length_b   1.000
_cell.length_c   1.000
_cell.angle_alpha   90.00
_cell.angle_beta   90.00
_cell.angle_gamma   90.00
#
_symmetry.space_group_name_H-M   'P 1'
#
loop_
_entity.id
_entity.type
_entity.pdbx_description
1 polymer ?
#
loop_
_entity_poly.entity_id
_entity_poly.type
_entity_poly.pdbx_seq_one_letter_code
_entity_poly.pdbx_strand_id
1 'polypeptide(L)'
;MKKILRVFISFLFLEAMGNLHAHRGKVVQNPIDIFEKSHENKVLSLQRKTQVDMNLPITRALFYGTHNSYSSSAYTKSSSFYTNQKYTIGDQLRLGVRYLELEVHWSTGSKKGTKELLLCGGAANHSGCKISDRTFRQGLEEIRDWISKPNNRNEVLLIYIKDHLDGHYSEVLNILKNSLGSWLYRYSGSCSKQPSPSDMPKLKDMVNAGQRILLMSDSCQNGQGSEEWSKYFKAQFFAGTKEVPSVQLSPKVFRNRNCVFPRTLYQSEVVRVADSSNGHGKIQSSFTNSDIQSMLDCEVNVFGIDQFDVNFAKQPVWSWGKGEPRNAEDKEHCGRIWSDGNWSTCHCDIWHQFACRERKTGKWVVTNRKGRWGDGLAACLHYSDLGRYVYASPETPYENKKLQEVVKLNGNNLPVWINLFKKEGEDVWGPDDRLNAFLPPL
;
A
#
# COMPACT_ATOMS: atom_id res chain seq x y z
N MET A 1 -21.09 -45.79 -50.95
CA MET A 1 -21.65 -44.43 -50.95
C MET A 1 -22.93 -44.41 -50.12
N LYS A 2 -23.06 -43.40 -49.25
CA LYS A 2 -24.27 -42.91 -48.54
C LYS A 2 -24.77 -43.65 -47.26
N LYS A 3 -24.57 -42.90 -46.16
CA LYS A 3 -25.22 -42.82 -44.83
C LYS A 3 -26.66 -43.37 -44.71
N ILE A 4 -27.02 -43.86 -43.51
CA ILE A 4 -27.99 -43.23 -42.57
C ILE A 4 -28.05 -44.04 -41.25
N LEU A 5 -28.43 -43.31 -40.19
CA LEU A 5 -28.33 -43.56 -38.74
C LEU A 5 -29.66 -44.10 -38.14
N ARG A 6 -29.54 -44.68 -36.93
CA ARG A 6 -30.54 -44.90 -35.84
C ARG A 6 -31.23 -46.28 -35.85
N VAL A 7 -31.55 -46.98 -34.74
CA VAL A 7 -32.06 -46.59 -33.40
C VAL A 7 -31.90 -47.78 -32.41
N PHE A 8 -31.71 -47.46 -31.11
CA PHE A 8 -32.04 -48.12 -29.83
C PHE A 8 -31.99 -49.65 -29.62
N ILE A 9 -31.51 -50.06 -28.43
CA ILE A 9 -32.24 -50.91 -27.46
C ILE A 9 -31.69 -50.67 -26.04
N SER A 10 -32.62 -50.47 -25.11
CA SER A 10 -32.44 -50.32 -23.67
C SER A 10 -32.09 -51.65 -22.99
N PHE A 11 -31.31 -51.64 -21.91
CA PHE A 11 -31.40 -52.66 -20.86
C PHE A 11 -31.25 -52.04 -19.47
N LEU A 12 -32.27 -52.30 -18.65
CA LEU A 12 -32.33 -52.10 -17.21
C LEU A 12 -31.34 -53.01 -16.48
N PHE A 13 -30.69 -52.50 -15.44
CA PHE A 13 -30.33 -53.30 -14.27
C PHE A 13 -30.57 -52.50 -13.00
N LEU A 14 -31.41 -53.06 -12.14
CA LEU A 14 -31.71 -52.63 -10.78
C LEU A 14 -30.54 -52.96 -9.85
N GLU A 15 -30.14 -51.94 -9.10
CA GLU A 15 -29.76 -51.90 -7.68
C GLU A 15 -28.96 -53.05 -7.03
N ALA A 16 -27.76 -52.68 -6.55
CA ALA A 16 -27.31 -53.06 -5.21
C ALA A 16 -26.79 -51.80 -4.50
N MET A 17 -27.50 -51.45 -3.42
CA MET A 17 -27.28 -50.26 -2.60
C MET A 17 -25.91 -50.32 -1.90
N GLY A 18 -25.02 -49.42 -2.27
CA GLY A 18 -23.90 -48.98 -1.44
C GLY A 18 -24.09 -47.49 -1.16
N ASN A 19 -24.68 -47.17 0.00
CA ASN A 19 -24.82 -45.80 0.49
C ASN A 19 -23.44 -45.21 0.79
N LEU A 20 -22.71 -44.72 -0.23
CA LEU A 20 -21.70 -43.70 -0.01
C LEU A 20 -22.41 -42.35 0.09
N HIS A 21 -22.80 -42.00 1.31
CA HIS A 21 -23.03 -40.62 1.68
C HIS A 21 -21.69 -39.88 1.62
N ALA A 22 -21.28 -39.48 0.41
CA ALA A 22 -20.26 -38.47 0.25
C ALA A 22 -20.86 -37.17 0.80
N HIS A 23 -20.59 -36.88 2.07
CA HIS A 23 -20.67 -35.52 2.59
C HIS A 23 -19.76 -34.65 1.71
N ARG A 24 -20.32 -34.07 0.65
CA ARG A 24 -19.72 -32.93 -0.03
C ARG A 24 -19.75 -31.79 0.99
N GLY A 25 -18.73 -31.75 1.84
CA GLY A 25 -18.44 -30.60 2.67
C GLY A 25 -18.48 -29.37 1.76
N LYS A 26 -19.27 -28.37 2.14
CA LYS A 26 -19.39 -27.12 1.41
C LYS A 26 -17.97 -26.59 1.23
N VAL A 27 -17.51 -26.41 -0.02
CA VAL A 27 -16.17 -25.85 -0.29
C VAL A 27 -16.13 -24.47 0.36
N VAL A 28 -15.41 -24.36 1.48
CA VAL A 28 -15.18 -23.07 2.14
C VAL A 28 -14.17 -22.33 1.27
N GLN A 29 -14.65 -21.29 0.58
CA GLN A 29 -13.78 -20.47 -0.26
C GLN A 29 -12.71 -19.79 0.61
N ASN A 30 -11.48 -19.76 0.11
CA ASN A 30 -10.38 -19.07 0.78
C ASN A 30 -10.74 -17.57 0.93
N PRO A 31 -10.70 -17.00 2.16
CA PRO A 31 -11.01 -15.59 2.39
C PRO A 31 -10.21 -14.61 1.52
N ILE A 32 -8.98 -14.96 1.15
CA ILE A 32 -8.14 -14.14 0.27
C ILE A 32 -8.73 -14.11 -1.14
N ASP A 33 -9.13 -15.27 -1.68
CA ASP A 33 -9.73 -15.35 -3.02
C ASP A 33 -11.08 -14.61 -3.09
N ILE A 34 -11.82 -14.57 -1.97
CA ILE A 34 -13.04 -13.76 -1.84
C ILE A 34 -12.68 -12.27 -1.86
N PHE A 35 -11.68 -11.86 -1.07
CA PHE A 35 -11.23 -10.47 -1.02
C PHE A 35 -10.71 -9.98 -2.37
N GLU A 36 -9.90 -10.76 -3.08
CA GLU A 36 -9.34 -10.35 -4.37
C GLU A 36 -10.42 -10.02 -5.41
N LYS A 37 -11.59 -10.67 -5.31
CA LYS A 37 -12.76 -10.44 -6.17
C LYS A 37 -13.69 -9.35 -5.65
N SER A 38 -13.47 -8.86 -4.43
CA SER A 38 -14.36 -7.93 -3.75
C SER A 38 -14.27 -6.52 -4.34
N HIS A 39 -15.29 -5.70 -4.04
CA HIS A 39 -15.31 -4.30 -4.44
C HIS A 39 -14.16 -3.52 -3.79
N GLU A 40 -13.87 -3.81 -2.52
CA GLU A 40 -12.81 -3.15 -1.76
C GLU A 40 -11.43 -3.36 -2.40
N ASN A 41 -11.09 -4.58 -2.83
CA ASN A 41 -9.81 -4.81 -3.50
C ASN A 41 -9.70 -4.09 -4.85
N LYS A 42 -10.81 -4.00 -5.60
CA LYS A 42 -10.86 -3.23 -6.86
C LYS A 42 -10.61 -1.75 -6.60
N VAL A 43 -11.31 -1.17 -5.61
CA VAL A 43 -11.12 0.23 -5.21
C VAL A 43 -9.71 0.50 -4.72
N LEU A 44 -9.14 -0.39 -3.89
CA LEU A 44 -7.76 -0.24 -3.41
C LEU A 44 -6.75 -0.25 -4.56
N SER A 45 -6.93 -1.15 -5.51
CA SER A 45 -6.06 -1.24 -6.69
C SER A 45 -6.18 0.02 -7.55
N LEU A 46 -7.41 0.53 -7.73
CA LEU A 46 -7.64 1.77 -8.46
C LEU A 46 -7.07 2.98 -7.74
N GLN A 47 -7.30 3.11 -6.43
CA GLN A 47 -6.76 4.18 -5.60
C GLN A 47 -5.23 4.27 -5.72
N ARG A 48 -4.54 3.13 -5.66
CA ARG A 48 -3.08 3.09 -5.84
C ARG A 48 -2.66 3.50 -7.25
N LYS A 49 -3.34 3.02 -8.30
CA LYS A 49 -3.10 3.48 -9.68
C LYS A 49 -3.29 4.99 -9.81
N THR A 50 -4.35 5.55 -9.23
CA THR A 50 -4.59 6.99 -9.24
C THR A 50 -3.48 7.76 -8.52
N GLN A 51 -2.99 7.28 -7.37
CA GLN A 51 -1.84 7.89 -6.68
C GLN A 51 -0.54 7.80 -7.49
N VAL A 52 -0.35 6.71 -8.26
CA VAL A 52 0.74 6.61 -9.24
C VAL A 52 0.58 7.67 -10.32
N ASP A 53 -0.62 7.85 -10.88
CA ASP A 53 -0.85 8.85 -11.93
C ASP A 53 -0.71 10.30 -11.46
N MET A 54 -1.07 10.57 -10.21
CA MET A 54 -0.82 11.84 -9.51
C MET A 54 0.68 12.08 -9.23
N ASN A 55 1.53 11.08 -9.47
CA ASN A 55 2.96 11.09 -9.19
C ASN A 55 3.30 11.52 -7.74
N LEU A 56 2.59 10.94 -6.78
CA LEU A 56 2.78 11.25 -5.36
C LEU A 56 4.23 10.92 -4.93
N PRO A 57 4.90 11.78 -4.14
CA PRO A 57 6.19 11.42 -3.55
C PRO A 57 6.03 10.27 -2.55
N ILE A 58 7.05 9.42 -2.46
CA ILE A 58 7.06 8.27 -1.53
C ILE A 58 6.82 8.70 -0.09
N THR A 59 7.29 9.88 0.31
CA THR A 59 7.10 10.43 1.65
C THR A 59 5.64 10.62 2.03
N ARG A 60 4.73 10.68 1.05
CA ARG A 60 3.28 10.84 1.25
C ARG A 60 2.45 9.64 0.79
N ALA A 61 3.06 8.68 0.08
CA ALA A 61 2.40 7.48 -0.39
C ALA A 61 2.08 6.51 0.74
N LEU A 62 0.91 5.88 0.70
CA LEU A 62 0.46 4.93 1.71
C LEU A 62 1.04 3.53 1.45
N PHE A 63 1.98 3.12 2.30
CA PHE A 63 2.48 1.76 2.42
C PHE A 63 1.81 1.05 3.60
N TYR A 64 0.56 0.65 3.39
CA TYR A 64 -0.17 -0.17 4.34
C TYR A 64 0.42 -1.58 4.37
N GLY A 65 0.73 -2.15 5.54
CA GLY A 65 1.39 -3.45 5.57
C GLY A 65 1.53 -4.08 6.95
N THR A 66 2.56 -4.91 7.10
CA THR A 66 2.68 -5.84 8.23
C THR A 66 4.00 -5.70 8.97
N HIS A 67 3.95 -5.92 10.28
CA HIS A 67 5.13 -6.03 11.13
C HIS A 67 5.61 -7.49 11.17
N ASN A 68 6.94 -7.69 11.18
CA ASN A 68 7.57 -9.00 11.10
C ASN A 68 6.90 -9.92 10.07
N SER A 69 6.78 -9.45 8.82
CA SER A 69 5.97 -10.07 7.76
C SER A 69 6.30 -11.54 7.50
N TYR A 70 7.52 -11.96 7.84
CA TYR A 70 8.02 -13.32 7.71
C TYR A 70 7.52 -14.29 8.80
N SER A 71 7.16 -13.77 9.98
CA SER A 71 6.75 -14.56 11.14
C SER A 71 5.30 -14.97 10.96
N SER A 72 5.07 -16.08 10.26
CA SER A 72 3.72 -16.51 9.86
C SER A 72 3.42 -17.97 10.22
N SER A 73 2.22 -18.22 10.74
CA SER A 73 1.76 -19.58 11.04
C SER A 73 1.54 -20.42 9.79
N ALA A 74 1.40 -19.81 8.62
CA ALA A 74 1.34 -20.52 7.34
C ALA A 74 2.63 -21.30 7.02
N TYR A 75 3.76 -20.96 7.65
CA TYR A 75 5.04 -21.64 7.47
C TYR A 75 5.31 -22.70 8.53
N THR A 76 4.51 -22.77 9.59
CA THR A 76 4.75 -23.67 10.72
C THR A 76 3.73 -24.81 10.72
N LYS A 77 4.16 -26.01 11.15
CA LYS A 77 3.27 -27.16 11.34
C LYS A 77 2.71 -27.25 12.76
N SER A 78 3.05 -26.29 13.63
CA SER A 78 2.73 -26.33 15.05
C SER A 78 1.87 -25.13 15.45
N SER A 79 0.69 -25.43 15.98
CA SER A 79 -0.29 -24.46 16.48
C SER A 79 0.12 -23.75 17.78
N SER A 80 1.30 -24.05 18.33
CA SER A 80 1.79 -23.55 19.64
C SER A 80 2.69 -22.30 19.53
N PHE A 81 2.99 -21.84 18.31
CA PHE A 81 3.83 -20.64 18.12
C PHE A 81 2.96 -19.40 17.91
N TYR A 82 3.13 -18.39 18.77
CA TYR A 82 2.61 -17.04 18.55
C TYR A 82 3.42 -16.39 17.42
N THR A 83 2.89 -16.46 16.20
CA THR A 83 3.46 -15.79 15.03
C THR A 83 2.84 -14.41 14.85
N ASN A 84 3.56 -13.47 14.24
CA ASN A 84 3.02 -12.14 13.98
C ASN A 84 1.90 -12.18 12.94
N GLN A 85 1.98 -13.09 11.97
CA GLN A 85 1.08 -13.18 10.83
C GLN A 85 0.41 -14.55 10.72
N LYS A 86 -0.72 -14.58 9.99
CA LYS A 86 -1.46 -15.81 9.66
C LYS A 86 -1.18 -16.31 8.25
N TYR A 87 -0.83 -15.39 7.35
CA TYR A 87 -0.72 -15.64 5.91
C TYR A 87 0.74 -15.57 5.45
N THR A 88 1.04 -16.25 4.34
CA THR A 88 2.34 -16.16 3.68
C THR A 88 2.62 -14.72 3.24
N ILE A 89 3.87 -14.33 2.98
CA ILE A 89 4.22 -13.01 2.42
C ILE A 89 3.49 -12.81 1.09
N GLY A 90 3.43 -13.84 0.25
CA GLY A 90 2.67 -13.80 -1.01
C GLY A 90 1.19 -13.48 -0.78
N ASP A 91 0.56 -14.10 0.21
CA ASP A 91 -0.85 -13.87 0.53
C ASP A 91 -1.09 -12.52 1.23
N GLN A 92 -0.16 -12.03 2.05
CA GLN A 92 -0.18 -10.67 2.57
C GLN A 92 -0.18 -9.64 1.43
N LEU A 93 0.69 -9.82 0.43
CA LEU A 93 0.74 -8.96 -0.76
C LEU A 93 -0.56 -9.02 -1.60
N ARG A 94 -1.18 -10.21 -1.70
CA ARG A 94 -2.52 -10.40 -2.32
C ARG A 94 -3.64 -9.69 -1.57
N LEU A 95 -3.53 -9.58 -0.25
CA LEU A 95 -4.44 -8.79 0.59
C LEU A 95 -4.16 -7.27 0.55
N GLY A 96 -3.24 -6.81 -0.29
CA GLY A 96 -2.97 -5.38 -0.51
C GLY A 96 -1.84 -4.80 0.33
N VAL A 97 -1.06 -5.63 1.03
CA VAL A 97 0.15 -5.19 1.75
C VAL A 97 1.18 -4.61 0.77
N ARG A 98 1.73 -3.44 1.07
CA ARG A 98 2.80 -2.75 0.31
C ARG A 98 3.99 -2.32 1.17
N TYR A 99 3.89 -2.48 2.48
CA TYR A 99 5.02 -2.42 3.42
C TYR A 99 5.33 -3.81 3.97
N LEU A 100 6.59 -4.23 3.92
CA LEU A 100 7.05 -5.48 4.52
C LEU A 100 8.22 -5.20 5.46
N GLU A 101 8.21 -5.86 6.62
CA GLU A 101 9.32 -5.86 7.56
C GLU A 101 9.92 -7.27 7.68
N LEU A 102 11.21 -7.37 7.38
CA LEU A 102 11.96 -8.61 7.39
C LEU A 102 13.13 -8.50 8.36
N GLU A 103 13.27 -9.45 9.27
CA GLU A 103 14.40 -9.50 10.21
C GLU A 103 15.31 -10.64 9.79
N VAL A 104 16.56 -10.29 9.46
CA VAL A 104 17.47 -11.20 8.77
C VAL A 104 18.67 -11.48 9.66
N HIS A 105 18.83 -12.74 10.06
CA HIS A 105 19.93 -13.22 10.87
C HIS A 105 20.89 -14.09 10.07
N TRP A 106 22.19 -13.90 10.28
CA TRP A 106 23.22 -14.84 9.87
C TRP A 106 23.40 -15.95 10.92
N SER A 107 22.58 -17.01 10.82
CA SER A 107 22.47 -18.03 11.86
C SER A 107 22.65 -19.45 11.32
N THR A 108 22.63 -20.45 12.20
CA THR A 108 22.77 -21.87 11.84
C THR A 108 21.58 -22.29 10.98
N GLY A 109 21.85 -22.71 9.75
CA GLY A 109 20.84 -23.11 8.77
C GLY A 109 20.37 -24.55 8.94
N SER A 110 19.51 -24.97 8.00
CA SER A 110 18.93 -26.31 7.97
C SER A 110 19.94 -27.41 7.61
N LYS A 111 21.00 -27.04 6.87
CA LYS A 111 22.11 -27.91 6.50
C LYS A 111 23.14 -27.96 7.63
N LYS A 112 23.48 -29.17 8.05
CA LYS A 112 24.39 -29.41 9.18
C LYS A 112 25.73 -28.71 8.96
N GLY A 113 26.09 -27.81 9.87
CA GLY A 113 27.39 -27.13 9.88
C GLY A 113 27.49 -25.90 8.96
N THR A 114 26.41 -25.46 8.32
CA THR A 114 26.43 -24.25 7.48
C THR A 114 25.58 -23.14 8.09
N LYS A 115 26.12 -21.92 8.08
CA LYS A 115 25.31 -20.71 8.35
C LYS A 115 24.54 -20.30 7.09
N GLU A 116 23.35 -19.76 7.30
CA GLU A 116 22.46 -19.26 6.26
C GLU A 116 21.82 -17.93 6.72
N LEU A 117 21.36 -17.12 5.77
CA LEU A 117 20.55 -15.93 6.05
C LEU A 117 19.11 -16.39 6.30
N LEU A 118 18.65 -16.29 7.55
CA LEU A 118 17.35 -16.74 8.00
C LEU A 118 16.45 -15.55 8.36
N LEU A 119 15.16 -15.70 8.09
CA LEU A 119 14.11 -14.80 8.56
C LEU A 119 13.67 -15.27 9.95
N CYS A 120 14.09 -14.53 10.98
CA CYS A 120 14.01 -14.97 12.37
C CYS A 120 13.74 -13.76 13.28
N GLY A 121 12.94 -13.97 14.34
CA GLY A 121 12.66 -12.97 15.38
C GLY A 121 13.46 -13.22 16.65
N GLY A 122 14.72 -13.65 16.48
CA GLY A 122 15.62 -13.99 17.57
C GLY A 122 16.25 -12.74 18.17
N ALA A 123 16.94 -12.89 19.29
CA ALA A 123 17.76 -11.79 19.82
C ALA A 123 18.92 -11.47 18.86
N ALA A 124 19.55 -10.30 19.02
CA ALA A 124 20.66 -9.85 18.17
C ALA A 124 21.85 -10.85 18.14
N ASN A 125 22.04 -11.66 19.18
CA ASN A 125 23.03 -12.75 19.22
C ASN A 125 22.53 -14.06 18.56
N HIS A 126 21.48 -13.97 17.74
CA HIS A 126 20.76 -15.05 17.06
C HIS A 126 20.10 -16.09 17.97
N SER A 127 20.06 -15.86 19.29
CA SER A 127 19.34 -16.75 20.22
C SER A 127 17.85 -16.72 19.92
N GLY A 128 17.24 -17.89 19.73
CA GLY A 128 15.84 -18.03 19.35
C GLY A 128 15.63 -18.33 17.86
N CYS A 129 16.65 -18.14 17.01
CA CYS A 129 16.60 -18.62 15.63
C CYS A 129 16.69 -20.13 15.57
N LYS A 130 15.87 -20.73 14.73
CA LYS A 130 15.76 -22.17 14.53
C LYS A 130 16.31 -22.53 13.17
N ILE A 131 16.94 -23.70 13.08
CA ILE A 131 17.39 -24.29 11.82
C ILE A 131 16.24 -24.51 10.81
N SER A 132 14.99 -24.51 11.29
CA SER A 132 13.78 -24.64 10.49
C SER A 132 13.19 -23.30 10.06
N ASP A 133 13.75 -22.17 10.49
CA ASP A 133 13.26 -20.86 10.09
C ASP A 133 13.44 -20.67 8.59
N ARG A 134 12.55 -19.87 8.01
CA ARG A 134 12.51 -19.62 6.58
C ARG A 134 13.80 -18.91 6.17
N THR A 135 14.38 -19.30 5.05
CA THR A 135 15.55 -18.57 4.52
C THR A 135 15.12 -17.20 3.97
N PHE A 136 16.00 -16.22 4.02
CA PHE A 136 15.80 -14.92 3.40
C PHE A 136 15.45 -15.05 1.90
N ARG A 137 16.13 -15.96 1.20
CA ARG A 137 15.84 -16.30 -0.20
C ARG A 137 14.38 -16.69 -0.42
N GLN A 138 13.86 -17.62 0.37
CA GLN A 138 12.47 -18.09 0.23
C GLN A 138 11.45 -16.97 0.48
N GLY A 139 11.73 -16.04 1.42
CA GLY A 139 10.89 -14.86 1.59
C GLY A 139 10.91 -13.94 0.37
N LEU A 140 12.09 -13.70 -0.22
CA LEU A 140 12.20 -12.90 -1.44
C LEU A 140 11.58 -13.56 -2.68
N GLU A 141 11.57 -14.89 -2.76
CA GLU A 141 10.92 -15.62 -3.85
C GLU A 141 9.41 -15.35 -3.90
N GLU A 142 8.74 -15.30 -2.74
CA GLU A 142 7.31 -14.93 -2.71
C GLU A 142 7.06 -13.49 -3.16
N ILE A 143 7.95 -12.56 -2.77
CA ILE A 143 7.88 -11.16 -3.23
C ILE A 143 8.09 -11.09 -4.74
N ARG A 144 9.10 -11.80 -5.27
CA ARG A 144 9.40 -11.90 -6.71
C ARG A 144 8.21 -12.45 -7.49
N ASP A 145 7.65 -13.56 -7.03
CA ASP A 145 6.55 -14.24 -7.69
C ASP A 145 5.29 -13.38 -7.70
N TRP A 146 5.11 -12.51 -6.71
CA TRP A 146 4.04 -11.52 -6.70
C TRP A 146 4.33 -10.30 -7.60
N ILE A 147 5.47 -9.62 -7.42
CA ILE A 147 5.79 -8.35 -8.10
C ILE A 147 5.97 -8.50 -9.62
N SER A 148 6.32 -9.70 -10.08
CA SER A 148 6.50 -10.04 -11.50
C SER A 148 5.19 -10.20 -12.27
N LYS A 149 4.05 -10.34 -11.59
CA LYS A 149 2.77 -10.55 -12.27
C LYS A 149 2.32 -9.27 -13.02
N PRO A 150 1.79 -9.39 -14.26
CA PRO A 150 1.37 -8.22 -15.04
C PRO A 150 0.35 -7.32 -14.35
N ASN A 151 -0.57 -7.90 -13.56
CA ASN A 151 -1.58 -7.15 -12.81
C ASN A 151 -0.98 -6.32 -11.65
N ASN A 152 0.27 -6.58 -11.27
CA ASN A 152 0.97 -5.86 -10.20
C ASN A 152 1.99 -4.85 -10.75
N ARG A 153 2.01 -4.58 -12.06
CA ARG A 153 3.01 -3.70 -12.71
C ARG A 153 3.06 -2.25 -12.19
N ASN A 154 1.95 -1.76 -11.65
CA ASN A 154 1.82 -0.41 -11.10
C ASN A 154 2.07 -0.37 -9.58
N GLU A 155 2.37 -1.50 -8.95
CA GLU A 155 2.53 -1.59 -7.51
C GLU A 155 3.97 -1.28 -7.12
N VAL A 156 4.11 -0.54 -6.02
CA VAL A 156 5.39 -0.13 -5.42
C VAL A 156 5.45 -0.68 -3.99
N LEU A 157 6.61 -1.23 -3.61
CA LEU A 157 6.85 -1.81 -2.29
C LEU A 157 7.88 -1.02 -1.51
N LEU A 158 7.64 -0.92 -0.21
CA LEU A 158 8.61 -0.47 0.78
C LEU A 158 9.00 -1.66 1.65
N ILE A 159 10.27 -2.05 1.61
CA ILE A 159 10.77 -3.20 2.38
C ILE A 159 11.82 -2.72 3.37
N TYR A 160 11.55 -2.97 4.64
CA TYR A 160 12.46 -2.69 5.74
C TYR A 160 13.15 -3.98 6.18
N ILE A 161 14.48 -3.96 6.22
CA ILE A 161 15.30 -5.05 6.73
C ILE A 161 15.85 -4.66 8.11
N LYS A 162 15.55 -5.45 9.14
CA LYS A 162 16.28 -5.40 10.42
C LYS A 162 17.55 -6.23 10.29
N ASP A 163 18.68 -5.61 10.55
CA ASP A 163 20.02 -6.11 10.29
C ASP A 163 20.59 -6.89 11.49
N HIS A 164 20.65 -8.21 11.34
CA HIS A 164 21.46 -9.11 12.16
C HIS A 164 22.40 -9.94 11.27
N LEU A 165 23.04 -9.26 10.31
CA LEU A 165 23.78 -9.86 9.21
C LEU A 165 25.22 -10.24 9.53
N ASP A 166 25.79 -9.78 10.66
CA ASP A 166 27.17 -10.04 11.08
C ASP A 166 28.23 -9.74 9.99
N GLY A 167 28.01 -8.70 9.18
CA GLY A 167 28.93 -8.32 8.10
C GLY A 167 28.71 -9.05 6.76
N HIS A 168 27.76 -9.99 6.67
CA HIS A 168 27.43 -10.74 5.45
C HIS A 168 26.57 -9.95 4.45
N TYR A 169 26.87 -8.66 4.28
CA TYR A 169 26.16 -7.75 3.38
C TYR A 169 26.28 -8.16 1.91
N SER A 170 27.43 -8.75 1.52
CA SER A 170 27.67 -9.15 0.14
C SER A 170 26.75 -10.30 -0.29
N GLU A 171 26.50 -11.24 0.62
CA GLU A 171 25.62 -12.38 0.45
C GLU A 171 24.16 -11.93 0.38
N VAL A 172 23.76 -10.99 1.24
CA VAL A 172 22.44 -10.35 1.19
C VAL A 172 22.22 -9.66 -0.16
N LEU A 173 23.18 -8.83 -0.61
CA LEU A 173 23.09 -8.15 -1.90
C LEU A 173 23.03 -9.14 -3.07
N ASN A 174 23.78 -10.23 -3.02
CA ASN A 174 23.71 -11.27 -4.04
C ASN A 174 22.33 -11.93 -4.09
N ILE A 175 21.76 -12.30 -2.94
CA ILE A 175 20.41 -12.88 -2.87
C ILE A 175 19.36 -11.86 -3.37
N LEU A 176 19.43 -10.60 -2.93
CA LEU A 176 18.53 -9.53 -3.36
C LEU A 176 18.58 -9.29 -4.87
N LYS A 177 19.78 -9.17 -5.44
CA LYS A 177 19.94 -8.93 -6.88
C LYS A 177 19.40 -10.08 -7.71
N ASN A 178 19.67 -11.33 -7.29
CA ASN A 178 19.19 -12.51 -7.98
C ASN A 178 17.67 -12.67 -7.89
N SER A 179 17.06 -12.30 -6.77
CA SER A 179 15.61 -12.46 -6.57
C SER A 179 14.81 -11.27 -7.09
N LEU A 180 15.28 -10.03 -6.89
CA LEU A 180 14.51 -8.80 -7.04
C LEU A 180 15.21 -7.70 -7.85
N GLY A 181 16.43 -7.92 -8.34
CA GLY A 181 17.31 -6.87 -8.89
C GLY A 181 16.66 -5.98 -9.95
N SER A 182 15.82 -6.53 -10.81
CA SER A 182 15.11 -5.78 -11.87
C SER A 182 14.11 -4.75 -11.35
N TRP A 183 13.67 -4.87 -10.09
CA TRP A 183 12.70 -3.96 -9.48
C TRP A 183 13.28 -3.08 -8.37
N LEU A 184 14.55 -3.24 -8.00
CA LEU A 184 15.14 -2.45 -6.93
C LEU A 184 15.37 -1.01 -7.37
N TYR A 185 14.86 -0.06 -6.58
CA TYR A 185 15.22 1.35 -6.70
C TYR A 185 16.68 1.56 -6.33
N ARG A 186 17.33 2.47 -7.06
CA ARG A 186 18.74 2.80 -6.87
C ARG A 186 18.88 4.17 -6.23
N TYR A 187 19.40 4.21 -5.01
CA TYR A 187 19.70 5.46 -4.32
C TYR A 187 21.01 6.09 -4.79
N SER A 188 21.13 7.40 -4.54
CA SER A 188 22.37 8.16 -4.64
C SER A 188 22.93 8.46 -3.23
N GLY A 189 24.26 8.65 -3.14
CA GLY A 189 24.94 8.97 -1.87
C GLY A 189 25.03 7.79 -0.88
N SER A 190 25.66 8.03 0.27
CA SER A 190 25.86 6.98 1.29
C SER A 190 24.56 6.52 1.94
N CYS A 191 24.52 5.27 2.40
CA CYS A 191 23.38 4.68 3.11
C CYS A 191 22.94 5.51 4.33
N SER A 192 23.90 6.07 5.09
CA SER A 192 23.64 6.86 6.30
C SER A 192 23.14 8.29 6.02
N LYS A 193 23.28 8.79 4.79
CA LYS A 193 22.75 10.11 4.41
C LYS A 193 21.24 9.99 4.18
N GLN A 194 20.48 10.52 5.14
CA GLN A 194 19.02 10.60 5.08
C GLN A 194 18.58 11.35 3.82
N PRO A 195 17.64 10.81 3.03
CA PRO A 195 17.16 11.46 1.83
C PRO A 195 16.32 12.68 2.20
N SER A 196 16.50 13.79 1.49
CA SER A 196 15.56 14.92 1.63
C SER A 196 14.23 14.58 0.95
N PRO A 197 13.11 15.24 1.34
CA PRO A 197 11.82 15.01 0.70
C PRO A 197 11.84 15.24 -0.81
N SER A 198 12.69 16.16 -1.30
CA SER A 198 12.89 16.43 -2.72
C SER A 198 13.75 15.39 -3.44
N ASP A 199 14.63 14.67 -2.73
CA ASP A 199 15.46 13.60 -3.30
C ASP A 199 14.72 12.26 -3.34
N MET A 200 13.64 12.12 -2.56
CA MET A 200 12.83 10.91 -2.54
C MET A 200 12.09 10.75 -3.87
N PRO A 201 12.05 9.52 -4.43
CA PRO A 201 11.41 9.30 -5.69
C PRO A 201 9.89 9.46 -5.58
N LYS A 202 9.25 9.56 -6.74
CA LYS A 202 7.79 9.62 -6.86
C LYS A 202 7.26 8.36 -7.54
N LEU A 203 6.01 8.02 -7.24
CA LEU A 203 5.41 6.74 -7.63
C LEU A 203 5.40 6.51 -9.15
N LYS A 204 5.06 7.51 -9.95
CA LYS A 204 5.01 7.39 -11.43
C LYS A 204 6.39 7.15 -12.00
N ASP A 205 7.37 7.89 -11.51
CA ASP A 205 8.76 7.80 -11.98
C ASP A 205 9.33 6.40 -11.70
N MET A 206 9.06 5.86 -10.52
CA MET A 206 9.41 4.49 -10.14
C MET A 206 8.74 3.43 -11.02
N VAL A 207 7.43 3.55 -11.25
CA VAL A 207 6.68 2.61 -12.09
C VAL A 207 7.18 2.64 -13.53
N ASN A 208 7.40 3.84 -14.09
CA ASN A 208 7.93 4.02 -15.45
C ASN A 208 9.34 3.47 -15.61
N ALA A 209 10.19 3.61 -14.59
CA ALA A 209 11.54 3.07 -14.59
C ALA A 209 11.60 1.55 -14.31
N GLY A 210 10.48 0.92 -13.94
CA GLY A 210 10.44 -0.48 -13.48
C GLY A 210 11.06 -0.72 -12.10
N GLN A 211 11.62 0.32 -11.49
CA GLN A 211 12.26 0.33 -10.17
C GLN A 211 11.21 0.54 -9.07
N ARG A 212 10.53 -0.53 -8.67
CA ARG A 212 9.30 -0.52 -7.87
C ARG A 212 9.47 -1.00 -6.42
N ILE A 213 10.70 -1.19 -5.95
CA ILE A 213 10.98 -1.64 -4.57
C ILE A 213 12.00 -0.69 -3.94
N LEU A 214 11.60 0.06 -2.91
CA LEU A 214 12.52 0.77 -2.02
C LEU A 214 12.93 -0.12 -0.87
N LEU A 215 14.25 -0.19 -0.62
CA LEU A 215 14.78 -0.87 0.55
C LEU A 215 15.30 0.14 1.57
N MET A 216 15.13 -0.18 2.85
CA MET A 216 15.79 0.50 3.96
C MET A 216 16.22 -0.51 5.03
N SER A 217 17.16 -0.12 5.88
CA SER A 217 17.72 -0.97 6.95
C SER A 217 17.95 -0.18 8.23
N ASP A 218 17.89 -0.78 9.41
CA ASP A 218 18.23 -0.10 10.69
C ASP A 218 19.72 0.18 10.84
N SER A 219 20.53 -0.49 10.03
CA SER A 219 21.98 -0.33 9.97
C SER A 219 22.49 -0.19 8.53
N CYS A 220 23.70 0.34 8.39
CA CYS A 220 24.41 0.48 7.13
C CYS A 220 25.74 -0.27 7.17
N GLN A 221 26.11 -0.92 6.06
CA GLN A 221 27.44 -1.49 5.90
C GLN A 221 28.52 -0.40 5.99
N ASN A 222 29.57 -0.66 6.76
CA ASN A 222 30.77 0.16 6.84
C ASN A 222 31.95 -0.53 6.13
N GLY A 223 32.93 0.26 5.67
CA GLY A 223 34.15 -0.26 5.04
C GLY A 223 33.95 -0.77 3.61
N GLN A 224 34.71 -1.80 3.22
CA GLN A 224 34.68 -2.37 1.88
C GLN A 224 33.27 -2.88 1.52
N GLY A 225 32.74 -2.46 0.37
CA GLY A 225 31.40 -2.84 -0.10
C GLY A 225 30.28 -1.88 0.30
N SER A 226 30.54 -0.91 1.21
CA SER A 226 29.55 0.09 1.65
C SER A 226 28.95 0.92 0.51
N GLU A 227 29.72 1.23 -0.53
CA GLU A 227 29.23 1.91 -1.74
C GLU A 227 28.21 1.07 -2.50
N GLU A 228 28.41 -0.25 -2.58
CA GLU A 228 27.48 -1.14 -3.27
C GLU A 228 26.19 -1.33 -2.47
N TRP A 229 26.29 -1.42 -1.15
CA TRP A 229 25.13 -1.42 -0.26
C TRP A 229 24.31 -0.13 -0.39
N SER A 230 25.00 1.02 -0.40
CA SER A 230 24.39 2.35 -0.47
C SER A 230 23.61 2.60 -1.76
N LYS A 231 23.87 1.84 -2.84
CA LYS A 231 23.09 1.90 -4.08
C LYS A 231 21.67 1.38 -3.90
N TYR A 232 21.42 0.48 -2.95
CA TYR A 232 20.10 -0.16 -2.78
C TYR A 232 19.46 0.12 -1.42
N PHE A 233 20.24 0.51 -0.42
CA PHE A 233 19.75 0.77 0.92
C PHE A 233 20.02 2.19 1.39
N LYS A 234 19.05 2.72 2.14
CA LYS A 234 19.26 3.78 3.11
C LYS A 234 19.09 3.24 4.53
N ALA A 235 19.72 3.91 5.48
CA ALA A 235 19.30 3.81 6.87
C ALA A 235 17.80 4.13 6.95
N GLN A 236 17.07 3.46 7.84
CA GLN A 236 15.64 3.68 8.02
C GLN A 236 15.37 5.18 8.23
N PHE A 237 14.34 5.66 7.55
CA PHE A 237 13.96 7.08 7.49
C PHE A 237 12.56 7.29 8.06
N PHE A 238 12.19 6.51 9.09
CA PHE A 238 10.93 6.71 9.79
C PHE A 238 11.04 7.92 10.71
N ALA A 239 10.14 8.88 10.54
CA ALA A 239 10.13 10.09 11.34
C ALA A 239 9.49 9.91 12.71
N GLY A 240 9.98 10.71 13.64
CA GLY A 240 9.47 10.91 14.98
C GLY A 240 10.03 12.22 15.54
N THR A 241 9.61 12.60 16.74
CA THR A 241 10.18 13.75 17.46
C THR A 241 11.01 13.27 18.64
N LYS A 242 11.63 14.19 19.39
CA LYS A 242 12.32 13.85 20.64
C LYS A 242 11.35 13.30 21.68
N GLU A 243 10.12 13.84 21.70
CA GLU A 243 9.05 13.47 22.63
C GLU A 243 8.39 12.16 22.23
N VAL A 244 8.28 11.88 20.92
CA VAL A 244 7.73 10.64 20.38
C VAL A 244 8.66 10.10 19.29
N PRO A 245 9.70 9.35 19.67
CA PRO A 245 10.64 8.74 18.72
C PRO A 245 9.92 7.75 17.79
N SER A 246 10.44 7.59 16.57
CA SER A 246 9.84 6.72 15.54
C SER A 246 9.70 5.26 15.99
N VAL A 247 10.66 4.76 16.77
CA VAL A 247 10.63 3.39 17.33
C VAL A 247 9.54 3.18 18.40
N GLN A 248 8.98 4.26 18.97
CA GLN A 248 7.93 4.20 19.99
C GLN A 248 6.53 4.42 19.40
N LEU A 249 6.43 4.67 18.09
CA LEU A 249 5.15 4.89 17.41
C LEU A 249 4.36 3.60 17.30
N SER A 250 3.33 3.52 18.13
CA SER A 250 2.39 2.41 18.20
C SER A 250 0.95 2.91 18.20
N PRO A 251 -0.04 2.04 17.94
CA PRO A 251 -1.45 2.45 17.89
C PRO A 251 -1.92 3.19 19.14
N LYS A 252 -1.37 2.81 20.29
CA LYS A 252 -1.70 3.43 21.59
C LYS A 252 -1.43 4.94 21.62
N VAL A 253 -0.43 5.44 20.88
CA VAL A 253 -0.06 6.86 20.87
C VAL A 253 -1.13 7.73 20.20
N PHE A 254 -1.89 7.16 19.26
CA PHE A 254 -2.94 7.86 18.51
C PHE A 254 -4.32 7.78 19.16
N ARG A 255 -4.51 6.88 20.13
CA ARG A 255 -5.81 6.73 20.82
C ARG A 255 -6.18 8.01 21.55
N ASN A 256 -7.36 8.53 21.23
CA ASN A 256 -7.93 9.75 21.83
C ASN A 256 -7.06 11.00 21.65
N ARG A 257 -6.20 11.03 20.61
CA ARG A 257 -5.41 12.21 20.27
C ARG A 257 -5.67 12.60 18.82
N ASN A 258 -5.61 13.90 18.56
CA ASN A 258 -5.45 14.41 17.20
C ASN A 258 -4.08 13.98 16.65
N CYS A 259 -3.78 14.36 15.41
CA CYS A 259 -2.48 14.09 14.79
C CYS A 259 -1.32 14.45 15.72
N VAL A 260 -0.43 13.47 15.93
CA VAL A 260 0.59 13.52 17.01
C VAL A 260 1.80 14.38 16.62
N PHE A 261 1.93 14.72 15.35
CA PHE A 261 3.00 15.54 14.78
C PHE A 261 2.46 16.79 14.08
N PRO A 262 3.29 17.85 13.92
CA PRO A 262 2.92 18.99 13.09
C PRO A 262 2.72 18.58 11.63
N ARG A 263 1.88 19.32 10.90
CA ARG A 263 1.54 18.98 9.50
C ARG A 263 2.77 18.89 8.60
N THR A 264 3.77 19.75 8.82
CA THR A 264 5.02 19.78 8.05
C THR A 264 5.77 18.46 8.07
N LEU A 265 5.81 17.76 9.22
CA LEU A 265 6.44 16.44 9.33
C LEU A 265 5.73 15.42 8.46
N TYR A 266 4.41 15.31 8.58
CA TYR A 266 3.61 14.41 7.74
C TYR A 266 3.64 14.76 6.23
N GLN A 267 4.07 15.97 5.82
CA GLN A 267 4.18 16.35 4.40
C GLN A 267 5.53 15.98 3.80
N SER A 268 6.55 15.84 4.64
CA SER A 268 7.95 15.70 4.22
C SER A 268 8.53 14.33 4.56
N GLU A 269 7.97 13.64 5.55
CA GLU A 269 8.58 12.44 6.11
C GLU A 269 7.67 11.21 6.05
N VAL A 270 8.30 10.03 6.13
CA VAL A 270 7.60 8.76 6.24
C VAL A 270 7.28 8.47 7.72
N VAL A 271 6.01 8.40 8.06
CA VAL A 271 5.53 8.13 9.43
C VAL A 271 5.05 6.70 9.53
N ARG A 272 5.82 5.89 10.28
CA ARG A 272 5.49 4.49 10.56
C ARG A 272 4.85 4.34 11.92
N VAL A 273 3.75 3.58 11.96
CA VAL A 273 3.15 3.04 13.19
C VAL A 273 3.12 1.53 13.08
N ALA A 274 3.52 0.82 14.13
CA ALA A 274 3.49 -0.63 14.17
C ALA A 274 2.98 -1.16 15.50
N ASP A 275 2.44 -2.37 15.48
CA ASP A 275 2.11 -3.09 16.70
C ASP A 275 3.35 -3.30 17.56
N SER A 276 3.15 -3.28 18.87
CA SER A 276 4.24 -3.46 19.82
C SER A 276 3.92 -4.56 20.84
N SER A 277 4.91 -5.41 21.09
CA SER A 277 4.92 -6.36 22.20
C SER A 277 6.06 -6.01 23.15
N ASN A 278 5.93 -6.40 24.42
CA ASN A 278 7.10 -6.43 25.29
C ASN A 278 7.96 -7.65 24.93
N GLY A 279 9.26 -7.62 25.27
CA GLY A 279 10.20 -8.73 25.04
C GLY A 279 9.86 -10.07 25.73
N HIS A 280 8.64 -10.20 26.28
CA HIS A 280 8.06 -11.42 26.86
C HIS A 280 6.76 -11.85 26.17
N GLY A 281 6.46 -11.32 24.98
CA GLY A 281 5.32 -11.73 24.16
C GLY A 281 3.96 -11.18 24.61
N LYS A 282 3.89 -10.26 25.60
CA LYS A 282 2.64 -9.54 25.88
C LYS A 282 2.47 -8.41 24.88
N ILE A 283 1.37 -8.45 24.13
CA ILE A 283 0.93 -7.36 23.26
C ILE A 283 0.75 -6.11 24.12
N GLN A 284 1.57 -5.08 23.87
CA GLN A 284 1.43 -3.77 24.52
C GLN A 284 0.44 -2.89 23.77
N SER A 285 0.36 -3.04 22.45
CA SER A 285 -0.64 -2.39 21.62
C SER A 285 -0.87 -3.16 20.32
N SER A 286 -2.14 -3.31 19.96
CA SER A 286 -2.60 -3.85 18.68
C SER A 286 -3.46 -2.83 17.95
N PHE A 287 -3.43 -2.81 16.61
CA PHE A 287 -4.33 -1.98 15.82
C PHE A 287 -5.80 -2.37 16.03
N THR A 288 -6.67 -1.35 16.03
CA THR A 288 -8.11 -1.51 15.80
C THR A 288 -8.51 -0.80 14.50
N ASN A 289 -9.68 -1.10 13.95
CA ASN A 289 -10.19 -0.39 12.77
C ASN A 289 -10.28 1.13 13.01
N SER A 290 -10.70 1.55 14.21
CA SER A 290 -10.79 2.96 14.59
C SER A 290 -9.42 3.65 14.66
N ASP A 291 -8.42 2.94 15.18
CA ASP A 291 -7.04 3.44 15.22
C ASP A 291 -6.54 3.72 13.79
N ILE A 292 -6.80 2.80 12.85
CA ILE A 292 -6.40 2.95 11.43
C ILE A 292 -7.07 4.16 10.79
N GLN A 293 -8.39 4.32 10.92
CA GLN A 293 -9.10 5.45 10.32
C GLN A 293 -8.58 6.80 10.87
N SER A 294 -8.35 6.88 12.17
CA SER A 294 -7.80 8.09 12.82
C SER A 294 -6.38 8.43 12.33
N MET A 295 -5.58 7.40 12.06
CA MET A 295 -4.22 7.57 11.54
C MET A 295 -4.20 7.97 10.06
N LEU A 296 -5.11 7.44 9.24
CA LEU A 296 -5.30 7.86 7.85
C LEU A 296 -5.73 9.33 7.77
N ASP A 297 -6.62 9.75 8.68
CA ASP A 297 -7.05 11.15 8.86
C ASP A 297 -5.90 12.10 9.26
N CYS A 298 -4.72 11.57 9.58
CA CYS A 298 -3.49 12.30 9.90
C CYS A 298 -2.35 12.12 8.89
N GLU A 299 -2.56 11.35 7.82
CA GLU A 299 -1.52 11.00 6.84
C GLU A 299 -0.37 10.16 7.42
N VAL A 300 -0.65 9.31 8.43
CA VAL A 300 0.23 8.17 8.71
C VAL A 300 0.25 7.31 7.45
N ASN A 301 1.45 7.01 6.96
CA ASN A 301 1.61 6.44 5.63
C ASN A 301 2.39 5.12 5.63
N VAL A 302 2.87 4.62 6.77
CA VAL A 302 3.39 3.26 6.89
C VAL A 302 2.75 2.55 8.08
N PHE A 303 2.17 1.39 7.83
CA PHE A 303 1.52 0.57 8.86
C PHE A 303 2.22 -0.78 8.95
N GLY A 304 2.62 -1.17 10.16
CA GLY A 304 3.14 -2.51 10.47
C GLY A 304 2.15 -3.26 11.37
N ILE A 305 1.14 -3.87 10.78
CA ILE A 305 0.04 -4.54 11.50
C ILE A 305 0.39 -6.01 11.75
N ASP A 306 0.21 -6.47 12.99
CA ASP A 306 0.21 -7.88 13.36
C ASP A 306 -1.19 -8.49 13.13
N GLN A 307 -1.23 -9.80 12.91
CA GLN A 307 -2.43 -10.59 12.68
C GLN A 307 -3.27 -10.08 11.50
N PHE A 308 -2.60 -9.58 10.46
CA PHE A 308 -3.25 -8.98 9.30
C PHE A 308 -4.21 -9.95 8.62
N ASP A 309 -5.43 -9.48 8.35
CA ASP A 309 -6.48 -10.28 7.74
C ASP A 309 -7.34 -9.46 6.78
N VAL A 310 -8.37 -10.10 6.23
CA VAL A 310 -9.30 -9.50 5.26
C VAL A 310 -10.06 -8.30 5.85
N ASN A 311 -10.26 -8.23 7.17
CA ASN A 311 -10.92 -7.07 7.78
C ASN A 311 -9.98 -5.87 7.80
N PHE A 312 -8.70 -6.07 8.16
CA PHE A 312 -7.69 -5.03 8.07
C PHE A 312 -7.43 -4.60 6.62
N ALA A 313 -7.38 -5.55 5.69
CA ALA A 313 -7.18 -5.29 4.26
C ALA A 313 -8.17 -4.28 3.65
N LYS A 314 -9.37 -4.13 4.22
CA LYS A 314 -10.40 -3.20 3.75
C LYS A 314 -10.27 -1.78 4.30
N GLN A 315 -9.57 -1.60 5.42
CA GLN A 315 -9.51 -0.31 6.12
C GLN A 315 -8.82 0.84 5.34
N PRO A 316 -7.82 0.62 4.46
CA PRO A 316 -7.16 1.72 3.75
C PRO A 316 -7.95 2.27 2.55
N VAL A 317 -9.21 1.86 2.34
CA VAL A 317 -10.10 2.45 1.33
C VAL A 317 -10.54 3.83 1.80
N TRP A 318 -10.21 4.88 1.04
CA TRP A 318 -10.58 6.26 1.40
C TRP A 318 -11.15 7.10 0.25
N SER A 319 -11.09 6.61 -0.99
CA SER A 319 -11.43 7.37 -2.21
C SER A 319 -12.78 6.97 -2.81
N TRP A 320 -12.81 5.96 -3.68
CA TRP A 320 -13.97 5.62 -4.51
C TRP A 320 -15.14 5.01 -3.72
N GLY A 321 -16.35 5.47 -4.04
CA GLY A 321 -17.58 4.95 -3.47
C GLY A 321 -17.92 3.52 -3.92
N LYS A 322 -18.95 2.95 -3.29
CA LYS A 322 -19.41 1.60 -3.64
C LYS A 322 -19.92 1.56 -5.09
N GLY A 323 -19.39 0.62 -5.88
CA GLY A 323 -19.70 0.46 -7.30
C GLY A 323 -19.02 1.46 -8.24
N GLU A 324 -18.18 2.38 -7.72
CA GLU A 324 -17.45 3.35 -8.53
C GLU A 324 -16.02 2.85 -8.84
N PRO A 325 -15.44 3.30 -9.97
CA PRO A 325 -16.02 4.12 -11.04
C PRO A 325 -17.04 3.31 -11.86
N ARG A 326 -18.24 3.86 -12.07
CA ARG A 326 -19.29 3.17 -12.85
C ARG A 326 -19.02 3.20 -14.35
N ASN A 327 -18.36 4.24 -14.86
CA ASN A 327 -18.09 4.46 -16.28
C ASN A 327 -19.30 4.11 -17.18
N ALA A 328 -20.52 4.53 -16.78
CA ALA A 328 -21.73 4.10 -17.46
C ALA A 328 -21.70 4.50 -18.94
N GLU A 329 -21.91 3.53 -19.83
CA GLU A 329 -21.87 3.69 -21.30
C GLU A 329 -20.57 4.32 -21.84
N ASP A 330 -19.47 4.29 -21.08
CA ASP A 330 -18.23 4.99 -21.38
C ASP A 330 -18.40 6.52 -21.56
N LYS A 331 -19.31 7.13 -20.79
CA LYS A 331 -19.58 8.57 -20.82
C LYS A 331 -19.27 9.30 -19.52
N GLU A 332 -19.01 8.56 -18.43
CA GLU A 332 -18.74 9.13 -17.11
C GLU A 332 -17.23 9.22 -16.86
N HIS A 333 -16.58 10.20 -17.49
CA HIS A 333 -15.11 10.33 -17.46
C HIS A 333 -14.59 11.33 -16.43
N CYS A 334 -15.45 11.97 -15.65
CA CYS A 334 -15.07 13.03 -14.72
C CYS A 334 -15.41 12.69 -13.27
N GLY A 335 -14.45 12.93 -12.38
CA GLY A 335 -14.53 12.60 -10.96
C GLY A 335 -15.10 13.73 -10.11
N ARG A 336 -15.96 13.37 -9.16
CA ARG A 336 -16.53 14.28 -8.15
C ARG A 336 -16.51 13.64 -6.77
N ILE A 337 -16.44 14.46 -5.74
CA ILE A 337 -16.49 14.04 -4.33
C ILE A 337 -17.82 14.44 -3.70
N TRP A 338 -18.38 13.55 -2.88
CA TRP A 338 -19.61 13.77 -2.12
C TRP A 338 -19.33 14.24 -0.69
N SER A 339 -20.37 14.67 0.03
CA SER A 339 -20.24 15.07 1.43
C SER A 339 -19.87 13.91 2.35
N ASP A 340 -20.03 12.64 1.95
CA ASP A 340 -19.52 11.47 2.67
C ASP A 340 -18.03 11.19 2.43
N GLY A 341 -17.38 11.95 1.54
CA GLY A 341 -15.96 11.82 1.19
C GLY A 341 -15.68 10.82 0.07
N ASN A 342 -16.70 10.10 -0.40
CA ASN A 342 -16.54 9.13 -1.48
C ASN A 342 -16.46 9.82 -2.83
N TRP A 343 -15.65 9.26 -3.73
CA TRP A 343 -15.55 9.68 -5.12
C TRP A 343 -16.55 8.91 -5.97
N SER A 344 -17.04 9.57 -7.00
CA SER A 344 -17.87 8.96 -8.03
C SER A 344 -17.54 9.54 -9.40
N THR A 345 -17.96 8.83 -10.43
CA THR A 345 -17.89 9.30 -11.81
C THR A 345 -19.18 10.00 -12.23
N CYS A 346 -19.07 10.89 -13.22
CA CYS A 346 -20.20 11.58 -13.83
C CYS A 346 -19.81 12.13 -15.22
N HIS A 347 -20.83 12.42 -16.04
CA HIS A 347 -20.64 13.10 -17.33
C HIS A 347 -20.02 14.48 -17.11
N CYS A 348 -18.97 14.79 -17.87
CA CYS A 348 -18.15 15.99 -17.67
C CYS A 348 -18.93 17.31 -17.89
N ASP A 349 -20.04 17.27 -18.63
CA ASP A 349 -20.90 18.42 -18.93
C ASP A 349 -21.92 18.78 -17.84
N ILE A 350 -22.00 18.00 -16.75
CA ILE A 350 -22.88 18.32 -15.62
C ILE A 350 -22.34 19.53 -14.85
N TRP A 351 -23.27 20.36 -14.37
CA TRP A 351 -22.95 21.58 -13.64
C TRP A 351 -22.78 21.30 -12.15
N HIS A 352 -21.53 21.31 -11.67
CA HIS A 352 -21.19 21.26 -10.25
C HIS A 352 -20.27 22.41 -9.86
N GLN A 353 -20.16 22.67 -8.55
CA GLN A 353 -19.13 23.56 -8.00
C GLN A 353 -17.77 22.85 -8.06
N PHE A 354 -16.68 23.60 -7.94
CA PHE A 354 -15.32 23.09 -8.04
C PHE A 354 -14.63 23.08 -6.69
N ALA A 355 -13.87 22.02 -6.42
CA ALA A 355 -12.93 21.96 -5.32
C ALA A 355 -11.59 22.59 -5.73
N CYS A 356 -11.15 23.60 -5.01
CA CYS A 356 -9.89 24.28 -5.28
C CYS A 356 -8.95 24.17 -4.08
N ARG A 357 -7.66 23.89 -4.34
CA ARG A 357 -6.61 23.77 -3.33
C ARG A 357 -5.73 25.01 -3.33
N GLU A 358 -5.53 25.63 -2.18
CA GLU A 358 -4.58 26.73 -2.03
C GLU A 358 -3.14 26.19 -2.13
N ARG A 359 -2.31 26.80 -2.99
CA ARG A 359 -0.98 26.25 -3.30
C ARG A 359 0.02 26.31 -2.15
N LYS A 360 -0.10 27.30 -1.25
CA LYS A 360 0.84 27.50 -0.12
C LYS A 360 0.52 26.62 1.08
N THR A 361 -0.76 26.51 1.44
CA THR A 361 -1.17 25.81 2.67
C THR A 361 -1.82 24.45 2.42
N GLY A 362 -2.25 24.17 1.20
CA GLY A 362 -3.03 22.98 0.87
C GLY A 362 -4.50 23.04 1.33
N LYS A 363 -4.97 24.18 1.84
CA LYS A 363 -6.37 24.35 2.26
C LYS A 363 -7.33 24.26 1.07
N TRP A 364 -8.45 23.58 1.29
CA TRP A 364 -9.51 23.42 0.30
C TRP A 364 -10.58 24.51 0.42
N VAL A 365 -11.14 24.90 -0.71
CA VAL A 365 -12.34 25.73 -0.82
C VAL A 365 -13.27 25.17 -1.89
N VAL A 366 -14.57 25.45 -1.79
CA VAL A 366 -15.56 25.13 -2.83
C VAL A 366 -16.02 26.43 -3.48
N THR A 367 -16.01 26.50 -4.80
CA THR A 367 -16.41 27.71 -5.53
C THR A 367 -17.90 27.98 -5.41
N ASN A 368 -18.32 29.25 -5.34
CA ASN A 368 -19.73 29.59 -5.50
C ASN A 368 -20.22 29.35 -6.94
N ARG A 369 -19.33 29.55 -7.93
CA ARG A 369 -19.60 29.27 -9.34
C ARG A 369 -19.78 27.78 -9.58
N LYS A 370 -20.72 27.43 -10.46
CA LYS A 370 -20.91 26.09 -11.03
C LYS A 370 -20.49 26.09 -12.50
N GLY A 371 -20.12 24.93 -13.01
CA GLY A 371 -19.83 24.74 -14.42
C GLY A 371 -19.55 23.28 -14.76
N ARG A 372 -19.14 23.05 -15.99
CA ARG A 372 -18.69 21.75 -16.48
C ARG A 372 -17.33 21.43 -15.87
N TRP A 373 -16.97 20.16 -15.81
CA TRP A 373 -15.70 19.74 -15.23
C TRP A 373 -14.49 20.50 -15.80
N GLY A 374 -14.46 20.72 -17.13
CA GLY A 374 -13.39 21.46 -17.81
C GLY A 374 -13.28 22.95 -17.42
N ASP A 375 -14.32 23.56 -16.85
CA ASP A 375 -14.28 24.95 -16.38
C ASP A 375 -13.51 25.09 -15.05
N GLY A 376 -13.22 23.98 -14.37
CA GLY A 376 -12.67 23.97 -13.01
C GLY A 376 -11.31 24.66 -12.89
N LEU A 377 -10.45 24.52 -13.90
CA LEU A 377 -9.17 25.22 -13.92
C LEU A 377 -9.35 26.74 -13.84
N ALA A 378 -10.16 27.30 -14.74
CA ALA A 378 -10.41 28.74 -14.77
C ALA A 378 -11.14 29.20 -13.50
N ALA A 379 -12.09 28.42 -13.00
CA ALA A 379 -12.82 28.72 -11.77
C ALA A 379 -11.90 28.79 -10.54
N CYS A 380 -10.97 27.85 -10.39
CA CYS A 380 -10.02 27.86 -9.27
C CYS A 380 -8.94 28.92 -9.44
N LEU A 381 -8.43 29.13 -10.65
CA LEU A 381 -7.40 30.14 -10.91
C LEU A 381 -7.86 31.55 -10.54
N HIS A 382 -9.15 31.85 -10.73
CA HIS A 382 -9.77 33.16 -10.47
C HIS A 382 -10.64 33.18 -9.19
N TYR A 383 -10.54 32.18 -8.32
CA TYR A 383 -11.37 32.13 -7.11
C TYR A 383 -11.12 33.33 -6.18
N SER A 384 -9.88 33.81 -6.13
CA SER A 384 -9.43 34.96 -5.36
C SER A 384 -8.32 35.67 -6.15
N ASP A 385 -7.18 35.98 -5.51
CA ASP A 385 -5.95 36.36 -6.19
C ASP A 385 -5.56 35.33 -7.25
N LEU A 386 -5.19 35.82 -8.44
CA LEU A 386 -4.85 34.99 -9.59
C LEU A 386 -3.75 33.98 -9.23
N GLY A 387 -4.02 32.69 -9.42
CA GLY A 387 -3.02 31.64 -9.21
C GLY A 387 -2.74 31.29 -7.75
N ARG A 388 -3.52 31.80 -6.79
CA ARG A 388 -3.47 31.37 -5.38
C ARG A 388 -4.04 29.97 -5.19
N TYR A 389 -5.11 29.66 -5.91
CA TYR A 389 -5.81 28.38 -5.88
C TYR A 389 -5.65 27.63 -7.19
N VAL A 390 -5.62 26.30 -7.11
CA VAL A 390 -5.53 25.40 -8.26
C VAL A 390 -6.66 24.39 -8.24
N TYR A 391 -7.07 23.96 -9.42
CA TYR A 391 -8.04 22.89 -9.56
C TYR A 391 -7.33 21.55 -9.33
N ALA A 392 -7.69 20.86 -8.25
CA ALA A 392 -6.94 19.71 -7.75
C ALA A 392 -7.87 18.58 -7.30
N SER A 393 -7.27 17.41 -7.10
CA SER A 393 -7.90 16.26 -6.44
C SER A 393 -7.15 15.94 -5.15
N PRO A 394 -7.83 15.40 -4.13
CA PRO A 394 -7.15 14.94 -2.93
C PRO A 394 -6.24 13.75 -3.25
N GLU A 395 -4.97 13.86 -2.88
CA GLU A 395 -3.95 12.85 -3.20
C GLU A 395 -3.76 11.80 -2.09
N THR A 396 -4.20 12.13 -0.87
CA THR A 396 -4.02 11.33 0.36
C THR A 396 -5.34 11.22 1.12
N PRO A 397 -5.49 10.23 2.04
CA PRO A 397 -6.67 10.15 2.89
C PRO A 397 -6.90 11.44 3.71
N TYR A 398 -5.83 12.06 4.22
CA TYR A 398 -5.90 13.36 4.91
C TYR A 398 -6.47 14.46 4.01
N GLU A 399 -5.96 14.60 2.77
CA GLU A 399 -6.49 15.62 1.86
C GLU A 399 -7.96 15.36 1.52
N ASN A 400 -8.34 14.09 1.36
CA ASN A 400 -9.72 13.72 1.09
C ASN A 400 -10.64 14.08 2.26
N LYS A 401 -10.20 13.82 3.49
CA LYS A 401 -10.90 14.21 4.71
C LYS A 401 -11.08 15.72 4.81
N LYS A 402 -10.04 16.50 4.50
CA LYS A 402 -10.10 17.97 4.53
C LYS A 402 -11.00 18.54 3.46
N LEU A 403 -11.02 17.96 2.26
CA LEU A 403 -12.00 18.35 1.25
C LEU A 403 -13.43 17.96 1.66
N GLN A 404 -13.63 16.76 2.21
CA GLN A 404 -14.92 16.30 2.72
C GLN A 404 -15.50 17.28 3.75
N GLU A 405 -14.69 17.75 4.70
CA GLU A 405 -15.10 18.74 5.71
C GLU A 405 -15.64 20.02 5.06
N VAL A 406 -14.95 20.54 4.03
CA VAL A 406 -15.38 21.75 3.31
C VAL A 406 -16.65 21.50 2.49
N VAL A 407 -16.78 20.33 1.84
CA VAL A 407 -17.98 19.97 1.07
C VAL A 407 -19.21 19.84 1.98
N LYS A 408 -19.06 19.26 3.18
CA LYS A 408 -20.14 19.21 4.18
C LYS A 408 -20.59 20.61 4.60
N LEU A 409 -19.65 21.52 4.86
CA LEU A 409 -19.95 22.89 5.29
C LEU A 409 -20.64 23.74 4.21
N ASN A 410 -20.45 23.42 2.93
CA ASN A 410 -21.14 24.06 1.82
C ASN A 410 -22.67 23.80 1.81
N GLY A 411 -23.18 22.89 2.66
CA GLY A 411 -24.58 22.86 3.12
C GLY A 411 -25.63 22.35 2.12
N ASN A 412 -25.25 21.98 0.90
CA ASN A 412 -26.19 21.53 -0.13
C ASN A 412 -26.19 20.02 -0.39
N ASN A 413 -25.29 19.25 0.26
CA ASN A 413 -25.07 17.80 0.03
C ASN A 413 -24.87 17.42 -1.46
N LEU A 414 -24.56 18.39 -2.32
CA LEU A 414 -24.28 18.15 -3.73
C LEU A 414 -22.80 17.79 -3.88
N PRO A 415 -22.46 16.92 -4.85
CA PRO A 415 -21.08 16.60 -5.10
C PRO A 415 -20.39 17.79 -5.78
N VAL A 416 -19.09 17.89 -5.57
CA VAL A 416 -18.24 18.91 -6.18
C VAL A 416 -17.23 18.27 -7.11
N TRP A 417 -16.95 18.95 -8.21
CA TRP A 417 -15.93 18.53 -9.15
C TRP A 417 -14.54 18.58 -8.51
N ILE A 418 -13.76 17.51 -8.69
CA ILE A 418 -12.33 17.43 -8.37
C ILE A 418 -11.56 17.25 -9.68
N ASN A 419 -10.31 17.71 -9.75
CA ASN A 419 -9.48 17.55 -10.95
C ASN A 419 -9.04 16.08 -11.11
N LEU A 420 -9.98 15.22 -11.46
CA LEU A 420 -9.81 13.79 -11.67
C LEU A 420 -10.61 13.40 -12.90
N PHE A 421 -9.96 12.79 -13.88
CA PHE A 421 -10.65 12.29 -15.06
C PHE A 421 -10.02 11.00 -15.57
N LYS A 422 -10.79 10.25 -16.36
CA LYS A 422 -10.36 9.02 -16.99
C LYS A 422 -9.36 9.33 -18.10
N LYS A 423 -8.16 8.77 -18.00
CA LYS A 423 -7.10 8.86 -19.02
C LYS A 423 -7.30 7.78 -20.08
N GLU A 424 -6.52 7.85 -21.15
CA GLU A 424 -6.45 6.76 -22.13
C GLU A 424 -5.98 5.45 -21.46
N GLY A 425 -6.67 4.34 -21.76
CA GLY A 425 -6.47 3.03 -21.12
C GLY A 425 -7.59 2.64 -20.15
N GLU A 426 -7.71 1.35 -19.87
CA GLU A 426 -8.69 0.84 -18.89
C GLU A 426 -8.28 1.22 -17.45
N ASP A 427 -9.20 1.84 -16.71
CA ASP A 427 -9.08 2.17 -15.29
C ASP A 427 -7.87 3.03 -14.89
N VAL A 428 -7.45 3.93 -15.78
CA VAL A 428 -6.42 4.94 -15.49
C VAL A 428 -7.11 6.26 -15.17
N TRP A 429 -6.88 6.79 -13.97
CA TRP A 429 -7.52 8.02 -13.49
C TRP A 429 -6.48 8.93 -12.88
N GLY A 430 -6.51 10.21 -13.25
CA GLY A 430 -5.58 11.20 -12.72
C GLY A 430 -5.99 12.63 -13.05
N PRO A 431 -5.24 13.61 -12.53
CA PRO A 431 -5.52 15.03 -12.77
C PRO A 431 -5.20 15.46 -14.20
N ASP A 432 -5.86 16.52 -14.67
CA ASP A 432 -5.43 17.25 -15.85
C ASP A 432 -4.37 18.26 -15.47
N ASP A 433 -3.12 17.89 -15.74
CA ASP A 433 -1.94 18.68 -15.44
C ASP A 433 -1.42 19.48 -16.64
N ARG A 434 -2.10 19.43 -17.80
CA ARG A 434 -1.62 20.07 -19.05
C ARG A 434 -1.32 21.55 -18.88
N LEU A 435 -1.95 22.20 -17.92
CA LEU A 435 -1.83 23.63 -17.68
C LEU A 435 -1.11 24.01 -16.38
N ASN A 436 -0.64 23.03 -15.59
CA ASN A 436 0.12 23.31 -14.36
C ASN A 436 1.45 24.03 -14.63
N ALA A 437 2.02 23.86 -15.82
CA ALA A 437 3.24 24.54 -16.27
C ALA A 437 3.07 26.06 -16.45
N PHE A 438 1.82 26.56 -16.54
CA PHE A 438 1.52 27.98 -16.73
C PHE A 438 1.07 28.68 -15.44
N LEU A 439 1.13 27.99 -14.30
CA LEU A 439 0.84 28.61 -13.01
C LEU A 439 1.93 29.63 -12.67
N PRO A 440 1.59 30.80 -12.11
CA PRO A 440 2.59 31.77 -11.67
C PRO A 440 3.49 31.14 -10.59
N PRO A 441 4.75 31.58 -10.43
CA PRO A 441 5.59 31.13 -9.31
C PRO A 441 4.90 31.37 -7.96
N LEU A 442 5.23 30.53 -6.96
CA LEU A 442 4.64 30.56 -5.62
C LEU A 442 5.13 31.73 -4.77
#